data_AF-A0ABD5LVV0-F1
#
_entry.id   AF-A0ABD5LVV0-F1
#
_cell.length_a   1.000
_cell.length_b   1.000
_cell.length_c   1.000
_cell.angle_alpha   90.00
_cell.angle_beta   90.00
_cell.angle_gamma   90.00
#
_symmetry.space_group_name_H-M   'P 1'
#
loop_
_entity.id
_entity.type
_entity.pdbx_description
1 polymer ?
#
loop_
_entity_poly.entity_id
_entity_poly.type
_entity_poly.pdbx_seq_one_letter_code
_entity_poly.pdbx_strand_id
1 'polypeptide(L)'
;MSEWPLVTFTLLVQSSVGVTIFTALYFCWLEKEIGNQRATRTLRPVLLTSAILGCLGLLASTLHMGYPWNAFHALRHISSSWLSREIIFAALYLGALCLYTLLVLIKGHMNKTLLAIIGLLGLVDIFCMASLYYSTSMITWMHVNTYFMFIGSVFLRER
;
A
#
# COMPACT_ATOMS: atom_id res chain seq x y z
N MET A 1 2.32 -25.23 1.69
CA MET A 1 1.43 -24.04 1.59
C MET A 1 1.91 -23.27 0.38
N SER A 2 1.05 -22.94 -0.58
CA SER A 2 1.49 -22.14 -1.73
C SER A 2 1.74 -20.71 -1.27
N GLU A 3 2.95 -20.23 -1.51
CA GLU A 3 3.44 -18.90 -1.09
C GLU A 3 2.96 -17.78 -2.03
N TRP A 4 2.39 -18.20 -3.17
CA TRP A 4 1.84 -17.36 -4.24
C TRP A 4 0.92 -16.23 -3.76
N PRO A 5 0.05 -16.43 -2.76
CA PRO A 5 -0.91 -15.37 -2.39
C PRO A 5 -0.29 -14.31 -1.51
N LEU A 6 0.76 -14.64 -0.75
CA LEU A 6 1.56 -13.64 -0.06
C LEU A 6 2.36 -12.79 -1.06
N VAL A 7 2.99 -13.43 -2.06
CA VAL A 7 3.68 -12.71 -3.14
C VAL A 7 2.71 -11.81 -3.91
N THR A 8 1.55 -12.33 -4.29
CA THR A 8 0.52 -11.57 -5.02
C THR A 8 0.02 -10.37 -4.20
N PHE A 9 -0.22 -10.57 -2.90
CA PHE A 9 -0.55 -9.50 -1.97
C PHE A 9 0.52 -8.42 -1.95
N THR A 10 1.80 -8.79 -1.73
CA THR A 10 2.90 -7.82 -1.64
C THR A 10 3.05 -7.01 -2.93
N LEU A 11 3.00 -7.64 -4.11
CA LEU A 11 3.13 -6.96 -5.40
C LEU A 11 1.98 -5.98 -5.66
N LEU A 12 0.74 -6.38 -5.33
CA LEU A 12 -0.44 -5.53 -5.54
C LEU A 12 -0.45 -4.34 -4.58
N VAL A 13 -0.07 -4.53 -3.32
CA VAL A 13 0.01 -3.43 -2.34
C VAL A 13 1.19 -2.51 -2.67
N GLN A 14 2.37 -3.02 -3.01
CA GLN A 14 3.50 -2.19 -3.45
C GLN A 14 3.16 -1.35 -4.69
N SER A 15 2.47 -1.96 -5.67
CA SER A 15 1.98 -1.25 -6.86
C SER A 15 0.97 -0.17 -6.50
N SER A 16 0.04 -0.46 -5.59
CA SER A 16 -0.92 0.51 -5.07
C SER A 16 -0.21 1.71 -4.45
N VAL A 17 0.75 1.47 -3.54
CA VAL A 17 1.53 2.51 -2.85
C VAL A 17 2.30 3.36 -3.85
N GLY A 18 2.95 2.73 -4.84
CA GLY A 18 3.68 3.45 -5.89
C GLY A 18 2.77 4.39 -6.67
N VAL A 19 1.63 3.90 -7.15
CA VAL A 19 0.65 4.73 -7.87
C VAL A 19 0.14 5.87 -6.99
N THR A 20 -0.13 5.63 -5.69
CA THR A 20 -0.55 6.67 -4.75
C THR A 20 0.51 7.76 -4.57
N ILE A 21 1.78 7.40 -4.40
CA ILE A 21 2.90 8.35 -4.25
C ILE A 21 3.10 9.16 -5.54
N PHE A 22 3.14 8.49 -6.70
CA PHE A 22 3.25 9.19 -7.98
C PHE A 22 2.07 10.14 -8.23
N THR A 23 0.85 9.72 -7.84
CA THR A 23 -0.33 10.59 -7.89
C THR A 23 -0.16 11.80 -6.99
N ALA A 24 0.36 11.64 -5.76
CA ALA A 24 0.62 12.75 -4.83
C ALA A 24 1.61 13.76 -5.41
N LEU A 25 2.73 13.28 -5.95
CA LEU A 25 3.77 14.11 -6.55
C LEU A 25 3.26 14.85 -7.78
N TYR A 26 2.59 14.15 -8.69
CA TYR A 26 2.07 14.74 -9.91
C TYR A 26 0.94 15.74 -9.62
N PHE A 27 0.09 15.45 -8.63
CA PHE A 27 -0.97 16.36 -8.20
C PHE A 27 -0.41 17.70 -7.70
N CYS A 28 0.72 17.72 -6.98
CA CYS A 28 1.37 18.96 -6.52
C CYS A 28 1.79 19.90 -7.66
N TRP A 29 2.18 19.34 -8.81
CA TRP A 29 2.49 20.11 -10.01
C TRP A 29 1.22 20.51 -10.75
N LEU A 30 0.33 19.55 -11.01
CA LEU A 30 -0.89 19.73 -11.79
C LEU A 30 -1.88 20.74 -11.14
N GLU A 31 -1.99 20.74 -9.80
CA GLU A 31 -2.82 21.69 -9.06
C GLU A 31 -2.39 23.14 -9.32
N LYS A 32 -1.08 23.40 -9.45
CA LYS A 32 -0.54 24.75 -9.68
C LYS A 32 -0.80 25.24 -11.10
N GLU A 33 -0.74 24.35 -12.08
CA GLU A 33 -0.89 24.67 -13.51
C GLU A 33 -2.35 24.88 -13.92
N ILE A 34 -3.23 23.93 -13.57
CA ILE A 34 -4.60 23.88 -14.12
C ILE A 34 -5.69 24.01 -13.05
N GLY A 35 -5.30 24.20 -11.79
CA GLY A 35 -6.21 24.31 -10.65
C GLY A 35 -6.72 22.95 -10.15
N ASN A 36 -7.11 22.90 -8.88
CA ASN A 36 -7.46 21.67 -8.17
C ASN A 36 -8.61 20.88 -8.84
N GLN A 37 -9.66 21.56 -9.32
CA GLN A 37 -10.82 20.90 -9.93
C GLN A 37 -10.45 20.09 -11.19
N ARG A 38 -9.67 20.69 -12.10
CA ARG A 38 -9.23 20.02 -13.33
C ARG A 38 -8.19 18.94 -13.01
N ALA A 39 -7.24 19.24 -12.13
CA ALA A 39 -6.23 18.27 -11.68
C ALA A 39 -6.86 17.03 -11.04
N THR A 40 -7.85 17.22 -10.16
CA THR A 40 -8.59 16.15 -9.52
C THR A 40 -9.34 15.30 -10.54
N ARG A 41 -10.01 15.93 -11.52
CA ARG A 41 -10.72 15.19 -12.58
C ARG A 41 -9.79 14.28 -13.39
N THR A 42 -8.59 14.78 -13.71
CA THR A 42 -7.56 14.03 -14.45
C THR A 42 -7.00 12.86 -13.65
N LEU A 43 -6.77 13.05 -12.34
CA LEU A 43 -6.09 12.05 -11.49
C LEU A 43 -7.04 11.12 -10.73
N ARG A 44 -8.33 11.44 -10.67
CA ARG A 44 -9.38 10.60 -10.09
C ARG A 44 -9.35 9.14 -10.58
N PRO A 45 -9.26 8.82 -11.89
CA PRO A 45 -9.19 7.43 -12.33
C PRO A 45 -7.92 6.72 -11.84
N VAL A 46 -6.78 7.42 -11.79
CA VAL A 46 -5.50 6.87 -11.30
C VAL A 46 -5.58 6.56 -9.81
N LEU A 47 -6.17 7.46 -9.02
CA LEU A 47 -6.41 7.24 -7.59
C LEU A 47 -7.34 6.02 -7.36
N LEU A 48 -8.41 5.90 -8.15
CA LEU A 48 -9.29 4.73 -8.15
C LEU A 48 -8.54 3.42 -8.43
N THR A 49 -7.67 3.41 -9.45
CA THR A 49 -6.83 2.26 -9.77
C THR A 49 -5.94 1.88 -8.59
N SER A 50 -5.32 2.85 -7.90
CA SER A 50 -4.50 2.57 -6.72
C SER A 50 -5.30 1.89 -5.60
N ALA A 51 -6.52 2.36 -5.33
CA ALA A 51 -7.40 1.76 -4.32
C ALA A 51 -7.85 0.34 -4.72
N ILE A 52 -8.18 0.12 -5.99
CA ILE A 52 -8.55 -1.21 -6.51
C ILE A 52 -7.40 -2.19 -6.38
N LEU A 53 -6.18 -1.79 -6.75
CA LEU A 53 -4.99 -2.64 -6.61
C LEU A 53 -4.77 -3.07 -5.16
N GLY A 54 -4.84 -2.13 -4.22
CA GLY A 54 -4.69 -2.43 -2.79
C GLY A 54 -5.77 -3.37 -2.28
N CYS A 55 -7.03 -3.15 -2.67
CA CYS A 55 -8.16 -4.03 -2.30
C CYS A 55 -7.99 -5.43 -2.87
N LEU A 56 -7.59 -5.56 -4.14
CA LEU A 56 -7.32 -6.86 -4.77
C LEU A 56 -6.17 -7.59 -4.08
N GLY A 57 -5.13 -6.86 -3.67
CA GLY A 57 -4.04 -7.40 -2.86
C GLY A 57 -4.57 -8.04 -1.57
N LEU A 58 -5.33 -7.27 -0.77
CA LEU A 58 -5.89 -7.75 0.49
C LEU A 58 -6.87 -8.92 0.29
N LEU A 59 -7.68 -8.89 -0.77
CA LEU A 59 -8.59 -9.99 -1.12
C LEU A 59 -7.81 -11.26 -1.49
N ALA A 60 -6.74 -11.15 -2.28
CA ALA A 60 -5.89 -12.28 -2.63
C ALA A 60 -5.28 -12.95 -1.39
N SER A 61 -4.87 -12.15 -0.40
CA SER A 61 -4.35 -12.65 0.88
C SER A 61 -5.43 -13.37 1.70
N THR A 62 -6.60 -12.74 1.89
CA THR A 62 -7.66 -13.26 2.77
C THR A 62 -8.39 -14.48 2.18
N LEU A 63 -8.59 -14.53 0.86
CA LEU A 63 -9.21 -15.68 0.18
C LEU A 63 -8.33 -16.93 0.24
N HIS A 64 -7.00 -16.77 0.33
CA HIS A 64 -6.09 -17.90 0.45
C HIS A 64 -5.93 -18.42 1.88
N MET A 65 -6.10 -17.57 2.89
CA MET A 65 -5.92 -17.96 4.30
C MET A 65 -7.05 -18.86 4.85
N GLY A 66 -8.14 -19.08 4.12
CA GLY A 66 -9.23 -20.00 4.47
C GLY A 66 -10.09 -19.59 5.69
N TYR A 67 -9.53 -18.82 6.63
CA TYR A 67 -10.19 -18.36 7.86
C TYR A 67 -9.89 -16.88 8.14
N PRO A 68 -10.57 -15.94 7.46
CA PRO A 68 -10.35 -14.49 7.63
C PRO A 68 -10.56 -14.01 9.08
N TRP A 69 -11.39 -14.70 9.86
CA TRP A 69 -11.63 -14.40 11.27
C TRP A 69 -10.39 -14.58 12.16
N ASN A 70 -9.40 -15.37 11.74
CA ASN A 70 -8.18 -15.60 12.52
C ASN A 70 -7.21 -14.41 12.47
N ALA A 71 -7.37 -13.47 11.53
CA ALA A 71 -6.60 -12.23 11.50
C ALA A 71 -6.85 -11.38 12.76
N PHE A 72 -8.07 -11.41 13.31
CA PHE A 72 -8.38 -10.75 14.58
C PHE A 72 -7.63 -11.38 15.77
N HIS A 73 -7.32 -12.68 15.71
CA HIS A 73 -6.50 -13.33 16.72
C HIS A 73 -5.03 -12.89 16.65
N ALA A 74 -4.50 -12.59 15.45
CA ALA A 74 -3.15 -12.05 15.24
C ALA A 74 -3.00 -10.60 15.75
N LEU A 75 -4.10 -9.85 15.84
CA LEU A 75 -4.15 -8.52 16.46
C LEU A 75 -4.10 -8.57 18.01
N ARG A 76 -4.07 -9.75 18.65
CA ARG A 76 -3.95 -9.83 20.13
C ARG A 76 -2.50 -9.74 20.63
N HIS A 77 -1.51 -9.81 19.74
CA HIS A 77 -0.08 -9.68 20.07
C HIS A 77 0.62 -8.59 19.24
N ILE A 78 0.05 -7.38 19.23
CA ILE A 78 0.42 -6.21 18.42
C ILE A 78 1.91 -5.82 18.51
N SER A 79 2.56 -6.09 19.64
CA SER A 79 3.88 -5.53 19.93
C SER A 79 5.07 -6.43 19.52
N SER A 80 4.87 -7.76 19.46
CA SER A 80 5.97 -8.74 19.42
C SER A 80 6.38 -9.19 18.00
N SER A 81 5.44 -9.28 17.05
CA SER A 81 5.74 -9.83 15.72
C SER A 81 5.63 -8.77 14.61
N TRP A 82 6.57 -8.82 13.65
CA TRP A 82 6.51 -8.04 12.42
C TRP A 82 5.25 -8.31 11.60
N LEU A 83 4.70 -9.53 11.72
CA LEU A 83 3.45 -9.93 11.08
C LEU A 83 2.26 -9.11 11.59
N SER A 84 2.18 -8.86 12.90
CA SER A 84 1.08 -8.06 13.46
C SER A 84 1.18 -6.60 13.02
N ARG A 85 2.40 -6.05 12.93
CA ARG A 85 2.64 -4.68 12.44
C ARG A 85 2.22 -4.52 10.99
N GLU A 86 2.59 -5.46 10.13
CA GLU A 86 2.21 -5.47 8.71
C GLU A 86 0.68 -5.48 8.55
N ILE A 87 -0.04 -6.37 9.23
CA ILE A 87 -1.52 -6.41 9.17
C ILE A 87 -2.14 -5.05 9.55
N ILE A 88 -1.61 -4.40 10.59
CA ILE A 88 -2.10 -3.10 11.05
C ILE A 88 -1.81 -2.01 10.02
N PHE A 89 -0.57 -1.91 9.53
CA PHE A 89 -0.19 -0.87 8.58
C PHE A 89 -0.83 -1.06 7.21
N ALA A 90 -0.99 -2.31 6.74
CA ALA A 90 -1.74 -2.62 5.54
C ALA A 90 -3.21 -2.19 5.66
N ALA A 91 -3.86 -2.48 6.81
CA ALA A 91 -5.23 -2.06 7.07
C ALA A 91 -5.36 -0.53 7.18
N LEU A 92 -4.42 0.14 7.84
CA LEU A 92 -4.39 1.60 7.96
C LEU A 92 -4.20 2.27 6.61
N TYR A 93 -3.22 1.82 5.82
CA TYR A 93 -2.93 2.32 4.49
C TYR A 93 -4.15 2.14 3.57
N LEU A 94 -4.66 0.90 3.45
CA LEU A 94 -5.75 0.60 2.53
C LEU A 94 -7.05 1.28 2.97
N GLY A 95 -7.37 1.24 4.26
CA GLY A 95 -8.55 1.90 4.82
C GLY A 95 -8.53 3.41 4.57
N ALA A 96 -7.38 4.06 4.82
CA ALA A 96 -7.20 5.48 4.56
C ALA A 96 -7.28 5.81 3.06
N LEU A 97 -6.65 5.00 2.19
CA LEU A 97 -6.70 5.19 0.74
C LEU A 97 -8.12 5.04 0.19
N CYS A 98 -8.85 4.00 0.58
CA CYS A 98 -10.23 3.76 0.14
C CYS A 98 -11.17 4.87 0.61
N LEU A 99 -11.08 5.26 1.89
CA LEU A 99 -11.89 6.34 2.44
C LEU A 99 -11.59 7.67 1.74
N TYR A 100 -10.31 7.98 1.56
CA TYR A 100 -9.89 9.19 0.85
C TYR A 100 -10.37 9.19 -0.61
N THR A 101 -10.23 8.06 -1.31
CA THR A 101 -10.73 7.91 -2.68
C THR A 101 -12.23 8.18 -2.72
N LEU A 102 -13.02 7.57 -1.83
CA LEU A 102 -14.46 7.80 -1.74
C LEU A 102 -14.80 9.28 -1.49
N LEU A 103 -14.09 9.95 -0.59
CA LEU A 103 -14.26 11.38 -0.34
C LEU A 103 -13.97 12.23 -1.59
N VAL A 104 -12.93 11.87 -2.36
CA VAL A 104 -12.62 12.53 -3.64
C VAL A 104 -13.71 12.26 -4.68
N LEU A 105 -14.31 11.06 -4.72
CA LEU A 105 -15.41 10.75 -5.64
C LEU A 105 -16.65 11.60 -5.37
N ILE A 106 -16.94 11.89 -4.09
CA ILE A 106 -18.10 12.66 -3.64
C ILE A 106 -17.85 14.16 -3.78
N LYS A 107 -16.71 14.66 -3.27
CA LYS A 107 -16.42 16.10 -3.21
C LYS A 107 -15.76 16.65 -4.47
N GLY A 108 -15.16 15.81 -5.31
CA GLY A 108 -14.45 16.22 -6.51
C GLY A 108 -13.19 17.05 -6.24
N HIS A 109 -12.65 16.99 -5.02
CA HIS A 109 -11.52 17.81 -4.59
C HIS A 109 -10.46 16.93 -3.89
N MET A 110 -9.23 16.99 -4.39
CA MET A 110 -8.09 16.29 -3.80
C MET A 110 -7.30 17.22 -2.86
N ASN A 111 -6.85 16.67 -1.75
CA ASN A 111 -5.97 17.34 -0.79
C ASN A 111 -4.59 16.69 -0.82
N LYS A 112 -3.58 17.43 -1.28
CA LYS A 112 -2.19 16.97 -1.39
C LYS A 112 -1.58 16.50 -0.07
N THR A 113 -1.90 17.16 1.05
CA THR A 113 -1.34 16.81 2.36
C THR A 113 -1.87 15.47 2.83
N LEU A 114 -3.18 15.24 2.69
CA LEU A 114 -3.80 13.97 3.06
C LEU A 114 -3.30 12.82 2.18
N LEU A 115 -3.19 13.06 0.87
CA LEU A 115 -2.66 12.08 -0.06
C LEU A 115 -1.18 11.74 0.23
N ALA A 116 -0.36 12.72 0.62
CA ALA A 116 1.02 12.50 1.04
C ALA A 116 1.11 11.67 2.34
N ILE A 117 0.25 11.94 3.32
CA ILE A 117 0.18 11.14 4.57
C ILE A 117 -0.19 9.68 4.25
N ILE A 118 -1.15 9.45 3.35
CA ILE A 118 -1.54 8.09 2.92
C ILE A 118 -0.37 7.40 2.20
N GLY A 119 0.35 8.11 1.33
CA GLY A 119 1.56 7.58 0.70
C GLY A 119 2.65 7.18 1.72
N LEU A 120 2.84 7.99 2.76
CA LEU A 120 3.77 7.67 3.85
C LEU A 120 3.34 6.43 4.65
N LEU A 121 2.03 6.29 4.94
CA LEU A 121 1.51 5.07 5.57
C LEU A 121 1.81 3.83 4.72
N GLY A 122 1.67 3.94 3.39
CA GLY A 122 2.03 2.89 2.45
C GLY A 122 3.52 2.53 2.47
N LEU A 123 4.41 3.51 2.60
CA LEU A 123 5.85 3.24 2.75
C LEU A 123 6.18 2.54 4.07
N VAL A 124 5.49 2.90 5.16
CA VAL A 124 5.65 2.20 6.45
C VAL A 124 5.17 0.76 6.37
N ASP A 125 4.07 0.51 5.63
CA ASP A 125 3.58 -0.83 5.37
C ASP A 125 4.61 -1.69 4.60
N ILE A 126 5.18 -1.15 3.52
CA ILE A 126 6.25 -1.81 2.75
C ILE A 126 7.48 -2.08 3.63
N PHE A 127 7.84 -1.17 4.54
CA PHE A 127 8.91 -1.40 5.50
C PHE A 127 8.59 -2.55 6.46
N CYS A 128 7.33 -2.67 6.91
CA CYS A 128 6.89 -3.81 7.72
C CYS A 128 6.98 -5.13 6.93
N MET A 129 6.56 -5.12 5.66
CA MET A 129 6.72 -6.25 4.74
C MET A 129 8.20 -6.64 4.61
N ALA A 130 9.10 -5.70 4.31
CA ALA A 130 10.53 -5.99 4.19
C ALA A 130 11.12 -6.56 5.49
N SER A 131 10.66 -6.06 6.65
CA SER A 131 11.13 -6.50 7.97
C SER A 131 10.70 -7.94 8.31
N LEU A 132 9.57 -8.41 7.78
CA LEU A 132 9.17 -9.83 7.85
C LEU A 132 10.20 -10.72 7.15
N TYR A 133 10.61 -10.36 5.94
CA TYR A 133 11.60 -11.11 5.16
C TYR A 133 12.99 -11.03 5.81
N TYR A 134 13.39 -9.85 6.29
CA TYR A 134 14.68 -9.67 6.97
C TYR A 134 14.79 -10.47 8.27
N SER A 135 13.71 -10.60 9.02
CA SER A 135 13.70 -11.31 10.32
C SER A 135 13.55 -12.83 10.18
N THR A 136 13.51 -13.35 8.95
CA THR A 136 13.43 -14.79 8.67
C THR A 136 14.81 -15.42 8.68
N SER A 137 14.97 -16.66 9.15
CA SER A 137 16.25 -17.40 9.22
C SER A 137 16.85 -17.80 7.86
N MET A 138 16.41 -17.20 6.76
CA MET A 138 16.86 -17.49 5.41
C MET A 138 18.00 -16.53 5.04
N ILE A 139 19.20 -17.08 4.84
CA ILE A 139 20.44 -16.34 4.60
C ILE A 139 20.31 -15.34 3.44
N THR A 140 19.55 -15.68 2.39
CA THR A 140 19.34 -14.81 1.22
C THR A 140 18.70 -13.46 1.55
N TRP A 141 17.85 -13.40 2.59
CA TRP A 141 17.02 -12.22 2.90
C TRP A 141 17.49 -11.44 4.14
N MET A 142 18.43 -11.98 4.93
CA MET A 142 18.95 -11.40 6.18
C MET A 142 19.98 -10.26 5.98
N HIS A 143 19.79 -9.43 4.97
CA HIS A 143 20.69 -8.31 4.68
C HIS A 143 19.91 -7.04 4.36
N VAL A 144 20.56 -5.87 4.54
CA VAL A 144 19.93 -4.56 4.32
C VAL A 144 19.43 -4.37 2.88
N ASN A 145 20.00 -5.12 1.93
CA ASN A 145 19.57 -5.14 0.53
C ASN A 145 18.07 -5.48 0.35
N THR A 146 17.49 -6.26 1.26
CA THR A 146 16.06 -6.61 1.23
C THR A 146 15.17 -5.37 1.32
N TYR A 147 15.54 -4.38 2.13
CA TYR A 147 14.80 -3.11 2.20
C TYR A 147 14.86 -2.33 0.90
N PHE A 148 16.05 -2.28 0.27
CA PHE A 148 16.24 -1.59 -1.00
C PHE A 148 15.47 -2.25 -2.15
N MET A 149 15.41 -3.58 -2.17
CA MET A 149 14.62 -4.33 -3.16
C MET A 149 13.12 -4.05 -3.02
N PHE A 150 12.58 -4.07 -1.80
CA PHE A 150 11.16 -3.82 -1.53
C PHE A 150 10.73 -2.37 -1.79
N ILE A 151 11.59 -1.39 -1.46
CA ILE A 151 11.31 0.01 -1.79
C ILE A 151 11.51 0.26 -3.28
N GLY A 152 12.51 -0.38 -3.89
CA GLY A 152 12.79 -0.26 -5.31
C GLY A 152 11.64 -0.74 -6.20
N SER A 153 10.97 -1.85 -5.84
CA SER A 153 9.83 -2.38 -6.60
C SER A 153 8.64 -1.42 -6.71
N VAL A 154 8.51 -0.46 -5.79
CA VAL A 154 7.52 0.62 -5.86
C VAL A 154 7.74 1.51 -7.09
N PHE A 155 8.99 1.67 -7.51
CA PHE A 155 9.41 2.59 -8.57
C PHE A 155 9.83 1.88 -9.86
N LEU A 156 10.22 0.61 -9.77
CA LEU A 156 10.75 -0.18 -10.89
C LEU A 156 9.64 -1.05 -11.51
N ARG A 157 9.32 -0.77 -12.76
CA ARG A 157 8.62 -1.71 -13.64
C ARG A 157 9.66 -2.71 -14.16
N GLU A 158 9.58 -3.97 -13.75
CA GLU A 158 10.35 -5.04 -14.37
C GLU A 158 10.05 -5.05 -15.88
N ARG A 159 11.11 -4.94 -16.69
CA ARG A 159 11.07 -5.10 -18.14
C ARG A 159 11.30 -6.56 -18.50
#